data_AF-A0AAN6ZSS6-F1
#
_entry.id   AF-A0AAN6ZSS6-F1
#
_cell.length_a   1.000
_cell.length_b   1.000
_cell.length_c   1.000
_cell.angle_alpha   90.00
_cell.angle_beta   90.00
_cell.angle_gamma   90.00
#
_symmetry.space_group_name_H-M   'P 1'
#
loop_
_entity.id
_entity.type
_entity.pdbx_description
1 polymer ?
#
loop_
_entity_poly.entity_id
_entity_poly.type
_entity_poly.pdbx_seq_one_letter_code
_entity_poly.pdbx_strand_id
1 'polypeptide(L)'
;MALPTLTAVAQWASIAMPTLYAGITFQYSLTMHHLARTSPTPKLLARQWLALYQQGPRWVPPLINTAVLSNLFLAFYAVQTASQKYLHLLAAALSFSILPMTFVYFEPGINGACKWKAGLLLSREDGFEMAEGGMNNRIGVSVGRHSANEGARRWAEGVEMEALVVAWAGRNHGRWVLGVVAGVVSFWASRGG
;
A
#
# COMPACT_ATOMS: atom_id res chain seq x y z
N MET A 1 -29.13 18.27 -0.20
CA MET A 1 -29.25 17.67 -1.55
C MET A 1 -27.93 17.90 -2.27
N ALA A 2 -27.22 16.85 -2.68
CA ALA A 2 -25.94 16.97 -3.38
C ALA A 2 -26.13 17.40 -4.83
N LEU A 3 -25.19 18.17 -5.38
CA LEU A 3 -25.17 18.54 -6.80
C LEU A 3 -24.99 17.27 -7.66
N PRO A 4 -25.79 17.05 -8.72
CA PRO A 4 -25.72 15.84 -9.55
C PRO A 4 -24.30 15.55 -10.08
N THR A 5 -23.59 16.59 -10.51
CA THR A 5 -22.20 16.49 -10.99
C THR A 5 -21.25 16.00 -9.91
N LEU A 6 -21.42 16.47 -8.66
CA LEU A 6 -20.57 16.06 -7.54
C LEU A 6 -20.83 14.60 -7.16
N THR A 7 -22.09 14.16 -7.19
CA THR A 7 -22.46 12.75 -6.99
C THR A 7 -21.83 11.84 -8.04
N ALA A 8 -21.90 12.22 -9.32
CA ALA A 8 -21.30 11.43 -10.40
C ALA A 8 -19.77 11.31 -10.26
N VAL A 9 -19.10 12.42 -9.92
CA VAL A 9 -17.65 12.42 -9.66
C VAL A 9 -17.32 11.53 -8.46
N ALA A 10 -18.09 11.60 -7.38
CA ALA A 10 -17.89 10.76 -6.20
C ALA A 10 -18.13 9.28 -6.49
N GLN A 11 -19.16 8.93 -7.27
CA GLN A 11 -19.42 7.55 -7.71
C GLN A 11 -18.22 7.02 -8.50
N TRP A 12 -17.77 7.75 -9.52
CA TRP A 12 -16.59 7.37 -10.30
C TRP A 12 -15.36 7.19 -9.42
N ALA A 13 -15.03 8.17 -8.57
CA ALA A 13 -13.85 8.13 -7.72
C ALA A 13 -13.91 6.98 -6.69
N SER A 14 -15.09 6.70 -6.13
CA SER A 14 -15.30 5.61 -5.17
C SER A 14 -14.98 4.24 -5.75
N ILE A 15 -15.11 4.07 -7.07
CA ILE A 15 -14.85 2.81 -7.79
C ILE A 15 -13.43 2.82 -8.37
N ALA A 16 -13.04 3.90 -9.04
CA ALA A 16 -11.79 3.99 -9.79
C ALA A 16 -10.57 3.94 -8.87
N MET A 17 -10.58 4.69 -7.76
CA MET A 17 -9.41 4.79 -6.88
C MET A 17 -8.99 3.47 -6.22
N PRO A 18 -9.89 2.68 -5.58
CA PRO A 18 -9.51 1.38 -5.03
C PRO A 18 -9.11 0.38 -6.12
N THR A 19 -9.70 0.49 -7.32
CA THR A 19 -9.34 -0.35 -8.48
C THR A 19 -7.94 -0.03 -9.02
N LEU A 20 -7.60 1.25 -9.16
CA LEU A 20 -6.26 1.70 -9.55
C LEU A 20 -5.22 1.27 -8.52
N TYR A 21 -5.52 1.45 -7.22
CA TYR A 21 -4.67 0.99 -6.14
C TYR A 21 -4.40 -0.52 -6.24
N ALA A 22 -5.45 -1.32 -6.48
CA ALA A 22 -5.32 -2.76 -6.66
C ALA A 22 -4.44 -3.12 -7.86
N GLY A 23 -4.69 -2.50 -9.02
CA GLY A 23 -3.93 -2.73 -10.24
C GLY A 23 -2.44 -2.44 -10.09
N ILE A 24 -2.10 -1.28 -9.52
CA ILE A 24 -0.69 -0.89 -9.27
C ILE A 24 -0.04 -1.86 -8.27
N THR A 25 -0.73 -2.18 -7.17
CA THR A 25 -0.20 -3.07 -6.12
C THR A 25 0.00 -4.51 -6.65
N PHE A 26 -0.93 -4.99 -7.47
CA PHE A 26 -0.83 -6.29 -8.15
C PHE A 26 0.35 -6.32 -9.12
N GLN A 27 0.45 -5.31 -10.00
CA GLN A 27 1.57 -5.17 -10.93
C GLN A 27 2.92 -5.15 -10.18
N TYR A 28 3.03 -4.36 -9.12
CA TYR A 28 4.24 -4.29 -8.31
C TYR A 28 4.59 -5.64 -7.67
N SER A 29 3.60 -6.40 -7.22
CA SER A 29 3.80 -7.73 -6.66
C SER A 29 4.34 -8.70 -7.71
N LEU A 30 3.77 -8.73 -8.92
CA LEU A 30 4.24 -9.58 -10.01
C LEU A 30 5.64 -9.19 -10.47
N THR A 31 5.90 -7.90 -10.68
CA THR A 31 7.21 -7.39 -11.10
C THR A 31 8.28 -7.76 -10.08
N MET A 32 8.02 -7.56 -8.79
CA MET A 32 8.98 -7.88 -7.74
C MET A 32 9.19 -9.39 -7.60
N HIS A 33 8.14 -10.20 -7.74
CA HIS A 33 8.28 -11.66 -7.73
C HIS A 33 9.11 -12.17 -8.91
N HIS A 34 8.94 -11.56 -10.09
CA HIS A 34 9.76 -11.87 -11.26
C HIS A 34 11.22 -11.46 -11.04
N LEU A 35 11.48 -10.21 -10.64
CA LEU A 35 12.83 -9.70 -10.39
C LEU A 35 13.56 -10.47 -9.29
N ALA A 36 12.85 -10.96 -8.29
CA ALA A 36 13.43 -11.81 -7.26
C ALA A 36 14.13 -13.05 -7.86
N ARG A 37 13.62 -13.59 -8.98
CA ARG A 37 14.16 -14.77 -9.66
C ARG A 37 15.13 -14.46 -10.79
N THR A 38 15.06 -13.26 -11.37
CA THR A 38 15.81 -12.92 -12.58
C THR A 38 16.89 -11.86 -12.36
N SER A 39 16.89 -11.18 -11.22
CA SER A 39 17.92 -10.19 -10.93
C SER A 39 19.29 -10.85 -10.74
N PRO A 40 20.33 -10.43 -11.49
CA PRO A 40 21.64 -11.07 -11.50
C PRO A 40 22.40 -10.96 -10.18
N THR A 41 22.07 -9.98 -9.34
CA THR A 41 22.72 -9.81 -8.03
C THR A 41 21.71 -9.37 -6.96
N PRO A 42 21.91 -9.77 -5.69
CA PRO A 42 21.11 -9.29 -4.57
C PRO A 42 21.13 -7.77 -4.43
N LYS A 43 22.26 -7.13 -4.77
CA LYS A 43 22.44 -5.67 -4.74
C LYS A 43 21.52 -4.97 -5.73
N LEU A 44 21.46 -5.45 -6.98
CA LEU A 44 20.57 -4.86 -7.98
C LEU A 44 19.10 -5.04 -7.58
N LEU A 45 18.74 -6.22 -7.07
CA LEU A 45 17.39 -6.48 -6.56
C LEU A 45 17.01 -5.53 -5.42
N ALA A 46 17.94 -5.28 -4.49
CA ALA A 46 17.73 -4.33 -3.39
C ALA A 46 17.47 -2.91 -3.89
N ARG A 47 18.24 -2.44 -4.89
CA ARG A 47 18.01 -1.12 -5.53
C ARG A 47 16.65 -1.04 -6.22
N GLN A 48 16.30 -2.06 -6.99
CA GLN A 48 15.02 -2.12 -7.71
C GLN A 48 13.83 -2.12 -6.75
N TRP A 49 13.89 -2.94 -5.70
CA TRP A 49 12.86 -2.97 -4.66
C TRP A 49 12.74 -1.63 -3.96
N LEU A 50 13.85 -1.02 -3.54
CA LEU A 50 13.84 0.26 -2.84
C LEU A 50 13.28 1.39 -3.72
N ALA A 51 13.70 1.46 -4.99
CA ALA A 51 13.22 2.46 -5.93
C ALA A 51 11.70 2.36 -6.15
N LEU A 52 11.17 1.14 -6.24
CA LEU A 52 9.73 0.89 -6.35
C LEU A 52 9.00 1.23 -5.05
N TYR A 53 9.52 0.78 -3.91
CA TYR A 53 8.93 1.03 -2.59
C TYR A 53 8.84 2.54 -2.28
N GLN A 54 9.83 3.32 -2.72
CA GLN A 54 9.85 4.78 -2.59
C GLN A 54 8.75 5.50 -3.39
N GLN A 55 8.14 4.85 -4.38
CA GLN A 55 7.00 5.42 -5.10
C GLN A 55 5.71 5.35 -4.28
N GLY A 56 5.57 4.39 -3.37
CA GLY A 56 4.34 4.12 -2.61
C GLY A 56 3.67 5.37 -2.02
N PRO A 57 4.40 6.21 -1.26
CA PRO A 57 3.82 7.43 -0.66
C PRO A 57 3.28 8.46 -1.66
N ARG A 58 3.71 8.42 -2.93
CA ARG A 58 3.26 9.37 -3.96
C ARG A 58 1.85 9.06 -4.47
N TRP A 59 1.40 7.81 -4.36
CA TRP A 59 0.13 7.37 -4.94
C TRP A 59 -0.78 6.64 -3.95
N VAL A 60 -0.25 5.94 -2.94
CA VAL A 60 -1.09 5.19 -1.98
C VAL A 60 -2.01 6.13 -1.19
N PRO A 61 -1.52 7.13 -0.42
CA PRO A 61 -2.41 8.00 0.35
C PRO A 61 -3.41 8.78 -0.52
N PRO A 62 -3.03 9.36 -1.67
CA PRO A 62 -4.00 10.00 -2.57
C PRO A 62 -5.13 9.05 -2.99
N LEU A 63 -4.81 7.86 -3.51
CA LEU A 63 -5.85 6.92 -3.96
C LEU A 63 -6.75 6.47 -2.80
N ILE A 64 -6.17 6.10 -1.66
CA ILE A 64 -6.94 5.61 -0.52
C ILE A 64 -7.83 6.72 0.06
N ASN A 65 -7.30 7.92 0.30
CA ASN A 65 -8.08 9.01 0.87
C ASN A 65 -9.20 9.45 -0.08
N THR A 66 -8.94 9.54 -1.39
CA THR A 66 -9.99 9.84 -2.37
C THR A 66 -11.08 8.76 -2.36
N ALA A 67 -10.72 7.47 -2.36
CA ALA A 67 -11.68 6.38 -2.27
C ALA A 67 -12.56 6.46 -1.02
N VAL A 68 -11.94 6.69 0.15
CA VAL A 68 -12.62 6.78 1.45
C VAL A 68 -13.57 7.97 1.47
N LEU A 69 -13.07 9.16 1.14
CA LEU A 69 -13.88 10.39 1.18
C LEU A 69 -15.04 10.36 0.20
N SER A 70 -14.84 9.81 -1.01
CA SER A 70 -15.92 9.66 -1.99
C SER A 70 -16.99 8.68 -1.51
N ASN A 71 -16.62 7.53 -0.92
CA ASN A 71 -17.60 6.61 -0.35
C ASN A 71 -18.34 7.20 0.85
N LEU A 72 -17.65 7.92 1.74
CA LEU A 72 -18.29 8.61 2.87
C LEU A 72 -19.26 9.69 2.39
N PHE A 73 -18.86 10.49 1.41
CA PHE A 73 -19.74 11.48 0.80
C PHE A 73 -21.03 10.84 0.27
N LEU A 74 -20.90 9.75 -0.50
CA LEU A 74 -22.05 9.04 -1.06
C LEU A 74 -22.96 8.49 0.04
N ALA A 75 -22.37 7.83 1.06
CA ALA A 75 -23.10 7.24 2.18
C ALA A 75 -23.93 8.24 2.98
N PHE A 76 -23.47 9.48 3.12
CA PHE A 76 -24.13 10.49 3.96
C PHE A 76 -24.96 11.52 3.18
N TYR A 77 -24.67 11.74 1.89
CA TYR A 77 -25.25 12.87 1.15
C TYR A 77 -25.93 12.54 -0.17
N ALA A 78 -25.75 11.33 -0.73
CA ALA A 78 -26.27 11.01 -2.07
C ALA A 78 -27.15 9.75 -2.14
N VAL A 79 -26.99 8.78 -1.24
CA VAL A 79 -27.77 7.53 -1.29
C VAL A 79 -29.18 7.68 -0.71
N GLN A 80 -30.11 6.88 -1.24
CA GLN A 80 -31.53 6.90 -0.86
C GLN A 80 -31.91 5.74 0.07
N THR A 81 -31.13 4.65 0.06
CA THR A 81 -31.45 3.44 0.83
C THR A 81 -30.40 3.14 1.90
N ALA A 82 -30.83 2.49 2.99
CA ALA A 82 -29.94 2.04 4.04
C ALA A 82 -28.90 1.02 3.53
N SER A 83 -29.29 0.14 2.60
CA SER A 83 -28.38 -0.84 2.00
C SER A 83 -27.21 -0.17 1.27
N GLN A 84 -27.49 0.82 0.40
CA GLN A 84 -26.45 1.58 -0.29
C GLN A 84 -25.52 2.30 0.69
N LYS A 85 -26.09 2.93 1.74
CA LYS A 85 -25.32 3.56 2.80
C LYS A 85 -24.33 2.59 3.44
N TYR A 86 -24.80 1.41 3.87
CA TYR A 86 -23.93 0.43 4.51
C TYR A 86 -22.86 -0.14 3.57
N LEU A 87 -23.18 -0.35 2.29
CA LEU A 87 -22.19 -0.80 1.30
C LEU A 87 -21.10 0.26 1.06
N HIS A 88 -21.46 1.53 0.94
CA HIS A 88 -20.45 2.60 0.83
C HIS A 88 -19.60 2.72 2.11
N LEU A 89 -20.20 2.60 3.30
CA LEU A 89 -19.43 2.57 4.56
C LEU A 89 -18.47 1.38 4.61
N LEU A 90 -18.90 0.20 4.16
CA LEU A 90 -18.05 -0.98 4.07
C LEU A 90 -16.88 -0.76 3.10
N ALA A 91 -17.13 -0.21 1.90
CA ALA A 91 -16.08 0.10 0.94
C ALA A 91 -15.08 1.14 1.46
N ALA A 92 -15.56 2.15 2.19
CA ALA A 92 -14.71 3.12 2.87
C ALA A 92 -13.85 2.44 3.95
N ALA A 93 -14.43 1.57 4.78
CA ALA A 93 -13.69 0.84 5.81
C ALA A 93 -12.61 -0.09 5.21
N LEU A 94 -12.94 -0.84 4.16
CA LEU A 94 -12.00 -1.70 3.44
C LEU A 94 -10.84 -0.89 2.85
N SER A 95 -11.14 0.23 2.17
CA SER A 95 -10.13 1.11 1.61
C SER A 95 -9.26 1.73 2.70
N PHE A 96 -9.86 2.23 3.78
CA PHE A 96 -9.15 2.86 4.88
C PHE A 96 -8.21 1.86 5.58
N SER A 97 -8.63 0.59 5.73
CA SER A 97 -7.85 -0.46 6.41
C SER A 97 -6.45 -0.70 5.82
N ILE A 98 -6.24 -0.31 4.55
CA ILE A 98 -4.93 -0.40 3.88
C ILE A 98 -3.87 0.44 4.58
N LEU A 99 -4.20 1.64 5.08
CA LEU A 99 -3.22 2.52 5.73
C LEU A 99 -2.70 1.96 7.07
N PRO A 100 -3.55 1.61 8.07
CA PRO A 100 -3.06 1.01 9.30
C PRO A 100 -2.40 -0.34 9.05
N MET A 101 -2.90 -1.16 8.11
CA MET A 101 -2.19 -2.38 7.70
C MET A 101 -0.77 -2.06 7.22
N THR A 102 -0.62 -1.02 6.40
CA THR A 102 0.69 -0.62 5.87
C THR A 102 1.60 -0.12 7.00
N PHE A 103 1.14 0.82 7.81
CA PHE A 103 2.01 1.52 8.76
C PHE A 103 2.23 0.78 10.08
N VAL A 104 1.28 -0.04 10.52
CA VAL A 104 1.37 -0.75 11.80
C VAL A 104 1.92 -2.17 11.61
N TYR A 105 1.56 -2.85 10.51
CA TYR A 105 1.97 -4.24 10.29
C TYR A 105 3.11 -4.37 9.27
N PHE A 106 2.97 -3.79 8.07
CA PHE A 106 4.00 -3.97 7.03
C PHE A 106 5.27 -3.18 7.35
N GLU A 107 5.11 -1.96 7.84
CA GLU A 107 6.21 -1.03 8.02
C GLU A 107 7.27 -1.52 9.00
N PRO A 108 6.94 -1.87 10.26
CA PRO A 108 7.93 -2.43 11.18
C PRO A 108 8.34 -3.88 10.88
N GLY A 109 7.53 -4.60 10.10
CA GLY A 109 7.75 -5.98 9.70
C GLY A 109 8.48 -6.11 8.37
N ILE A 110 7.73 -6.51 7.32
CA ILE A 110 8.30 -6.86 6.01
C ILE A 110 9.00 -5.70 5.30
N ASN A 111 8.43 -4.49 5.32
CA ASN A 111 9.08 -3.32 4.70
C ASN A 111 10.35 -2.96 5.45
N GLY A 112 10.29 -2.99 6.79
CA GLY A 112 11.45 -2.79 7.65
C GLY A 112 12.56 -3.78 7.36
N ALA A 113 12.25 -5.08 7.26
CA ALA A 113 13.21 -6.13 6.92
C ALA A 113 13.88 -5.87 5.56
N CYS A 114 13.10 -5.58 4.52
CA CYS A 114 13.63 -5.26 3.19
C CYS A 114 14.50 -3.99 3.21
N LYS A 115 14.09 -2.93 3.92
CA LYS A 115 14.91 -1.73 4.12
C LYS A 115 16.22 -2.09 4.83
N TRP A 116 16.18 -2.85 5.91
CA TRP A 116 17.38 -3.27 6.64
C TRP A 116 18.35 -4.00 5.72
N LYS A 117 17.88 -5.02 4.99
CA LYS A 117 18.71 -5.78 4.04
C LYS A 117 19.26 -4.90 2.91
N ALA A 118 18.45 -4.01 2.36
CA ALA A 118 18.91 -3.05 1.35
C ALA A 118 19.99 -2.13 1.91
N GLY A 119 19.85 -1.66 3.15
CA GLY A 119 20.89 -0.91 3.86
C GLY A 119 22.19 -1.70 3.92
N LEU A 120 22.17 -2.95 4.41
CA LEU A 120 23.35 -3.81 4.50
C LEU A 120 24.03 -4.06 3.15
N LEU A 121 23.25 -4.23 2.08
CA LEU A 121 23.77 -4.54 0.73
C LEU A 121 24.30 -3.31 -0.01
N LEU A 122 23.78 -2.12 0.27
CA LEU A 122 24.11 -0.88 -0.47
C LEU A 122 25.13 0.00 0.26
N SER A 123 25.14 -0.01 1.60
CA SER A 123 26.09 0.77 2.41
C SER A 123 27.55 0.32 2.24
N ARG A 124 27.79 -0.96 1.95
CA ARG A 124 29.15 -1.54 1.85
C ARG A 124 29.97 -1.06 0.64
N GLU A 125 29.34 -0.48 -0.38
CA GLU A 125 30.04 -0.11 -1.61
C GLU A 125 29.70 1.29 -2.14
N ASP A 126 28.50 1.82 -1.89
CA ASP A 126 28.03 3.07 -2.54
C ASP A 126 27.99 4.28 -1.60
N GLY A 127 28.41 4.14 -0.34
CA GLY A 127 28.22 5.18 0.69
C GLY A 127 26.74 5.47 1.00
N PHE A 128 25.84 4.55 0.63
CA PHE A 128 24.41 4.70 0.85
C PHE A 128 24.06 4.43 2.32
N GLU A 129 23.77 5.49 3.06
CA GLU A 129 23.25 5.40 4.43
C GLU A 129 21.75 5.68 4.44
N MET A 130 20.96 4.72 4.94
CA MET A 130 19.60 5.03 5.37
C MET A 130 19.65 5.64 6.75
N ALA A 131 19.07 6.83 6.91
CA ALA A 131 19.04 7.50 8.20
C ALA A 131 18.38 6.59 9.25
N GLU A 132 18.98 6.49 10.44
CA GLU A 132 18.40 5.73 11.53
C GLU A 132 17.00 6.27 11.87
N GLY A 133 16.00 5.39 11.78
CA GLY A 133 14.62 5.68 12.13
C GLY A 133 14.20 4.83 13.32
N GLY A 134 14.70 5.19 14.51
CA GLY A 134 13.99 4.80 15.72
C GLY A 134 12.63 5.48 15.75
N MET A 135 11.64 4.84 16.37
CA MET A 135 10.28 5.35 16.63
C MET A 135 10.26 6.59 17.55
N ASN A 136 11.40 7.24 17.75
CA ASN A 136 11.70 8.09 18.89
C ASN A 136 11.86 9.58 18.59
N ASN A 137 11.58 10.13 17.39
CA ASN A 137 11.42 11.60 17.36
C ASN A 137 10.71 12.35 16.23
N ARG A 138 10.11 11.73 15.20
CA ARG A 138 9.17 12.45 14.30
C ARG A 138 8.10 11.49 13.79
N ILE A 139 6.83 11.86 13.95
CA ILE A 139 5.69 11.19 13.32
C ILE A 139 5.90 11.29 11.80
N GLY A 140 6.42 10.23 11.20
CA GLY A 140 6.76 10.22 9.79
C GLY A 140 7.39 8.91 9.39
N VAL A 141 6.58 8.01 8.84
CA VAL A 141 7.05 6.83 8.12
C VAL A 141 7.85 7.33 6.93
N SER A 142 9.17 7.37 7.09
CA SER A 142 10.07 7.84 6.05
C SER A 142 10.55 6.67 5.23
N VAL A 143 10.42 6.82 3.92
CA VAL A 143 10.93 5.91 2.89
C VAL A 143 12.46 5.88 2.85
N GLY A 144 13.12 6.90 3.43
CA GLY A 144 14.57 6.99 3.59
C GLY A 144 15.08 6.67 4.99
N ARG A 145 14.25 6.09 5.87
CA ARG A 145 14.65 5.67 7.22
C ARG A 145 14.37 4.20 7.46
N HIS A 146 15.22 3.59 8.29
CA HIS A 146 14.94 2.27 8.84
C HIS A 146 13.67 2.29 9.68
N SER A 147 12.83 1.27 9.52
CA SER A 147 11.62 1.07 10.32
C SER A 147 11.55 -0.33 10.95
N ALA A 148 12.52 -1.19 10.67
CA ALA A 148 12.55 -2.57 11.14
C ALA A 148 12.56 -2.68 12.67
N ASN A 149 11.60 -3.44 13.20
CA ASN A 149 11.69 -3.94 14.57
C ASN A 149 12.81 -4.99 14.69
N GLU A 150 13.17 -5.35 15.92
CA GLU A 150 14.30 -6.25 16.18
C GLU A 150 14.13 -7.64 15.55
N GLY A 151 12.91 -8.17 15.52
CA GLY A 151 12.59 -9.42 14.82
C GLY A 151 12.79 -9.32 13.30
N ALA A 152 12.37 -8.22 12.69
CA ALA A 152 12.52 -7.95 11.27
C ALA A 152 13.99 -7.77 10.87
N ARG A 153 14.83 -7.17 11.74
CA ARG A 153 16.28 -7.07 11.52
C ARG A 153 16.96 -8.42 11.53
N ARG A 154 16.72 -9.21 12.58
CA ARG A 154 17.25 -10.58 12.69
C ARG A 154 16.83 -11.46 11.51
N TRP A 155 15.56 -11.33 11.10
CA TRP A 155 15.09 -12.03 9.92
C TRP A 155 15.84 -11.60 8.66
N ALA A 156 15.96 -10.30 8.40
CA ALA A 156 16.64 -9.77 7.24
C ALA A 156 18.13 -10.14 7.15
N GLU A 157 18.82 -10.22 8.28
CA GLU A 157 20.21 -10.67 8.35
C GLU A 157 20.35 -12.14 7.97
N GLY A 158 19.41 -12.99 8.41
CA GLY A 158 19.44 -14.44 8.20
C GLY A 158 18.91 -14.95 6.85
N VAL A 159 18.36 -14.10 5.99
CA VAL A 159 17.84 -14.52 4.68
C VAL A 159 18.34 -13.67 3.52
N GLU A 160 18.30 -14.22 2.32
CA GLU A 160 18.63 -13.49 1.09
C GLU A 160 17.58 -12.43 0.72
N MET A 161 18.01 -11.41 -0.02
CA MET A 161 17.12 -10.34 -0.49
C MET A 161 15.96 -10.89 -1.34
N GLU A 162 16.20 -11.92 -2.15
CA GLU A 162 15.18 -12.62 -2.92
C GLU A 162 14.02 -13.10 -2.03
N ALA A 163 14.34 -13.80 -0.94
CA ALA A 163 13.33 -14.35 -0.03
C ALA A 163 12.49 -13.23 0.61
N LEU A 164 13.12 -12.11 0.97
CA LEU A 164 12.40 -10.94 1.49
C LEU A 164 11.49 -10.33 0.43
N VAL A 165 11.96 -10.16 -0.80
CA VAL A 165 11.16 -9.57 -1.89
C VAL A 165 9.98 -10.47 -2.27
N VAL A 166 10.15 -11.79 -2.33
CA VAL A 166 9.05 -12.75 -2.54
C VAL A 166 8.05 -12.67 -1.39
N ALA A 167 8.52 -12.63 -0.15
CA ALA A 167 7.65 -12.52 1.02
C ALA A 167 6.93 -11.16 1.10
N TRP A 168 7.53 -10.09 0.57
CA TRP A 168 6.92 -8.78 0.40
C TRP A 168 5.84 -8.80 -0.68
N ALA A 169 6.12 -9.37 -1.85
CA ALA A 169 5.16 -9.52 -2.92
C ALA A 169 3.95 -10.36 -2.47
N GLY A 170 4.20 -11.48 -1.78
CA GLY A 170 3.15 -12.35 -1.24
C GLY A 170 2.23 -11.62 -0.25
N ARG A 171 2.77 -10.81 0.66
CA ARG A 171 1.94 -10.02 1.59
C ARG A 171 1.15 -8.93 0.88
N ASN A 172 1.70 -8.32 -0.18
CA ASN A 172 0.95 -7.35 -0.99
C ASN A 172 -0.23 -7.99 -1.73
N HIS A 173 -0.33 -9.32 -1.81
CA HIS A 173 -1.53 -9.95 -2.34
C HIS A 173 -2.80 -9.63 -1.55
N GLY A 174 -2.73 -9.66 -0.22
CA GLY A 174 -3.87 -9.26 0.62
C GLY A 174 -4.27 -7.79 0.38
N ARG A 175 -3.28 -6.93 0.15
CA ARG A 175 -3.50 -5.50 -0.08
C ARG A 175 -4.25 -5.24 -1.39
N TRP A 176 -3.83 -5.82 -2.52
CA TRP A 176 -4.55 -5.59 -3.78
C TRP A 176 -5.94 -6.25 -3.79
N VAL A 177 -6.09 -7.41 -3.12
CA VAL A 177 -7.41 -8.05 -2.95
C VAL A 177 -8.38 -7.13 -2.21
N LEU A 178 -7.94 -6.47 -1.12
CA LEU A 178 -8.77 -5.48 -0.42
C LEU A 178 -9.21 -4.34 -1.35
N GLY A 179 -8.31 -3.85 -2.22
CA GLY A 179 -8.63 -2.83 -3.21
C GLY A 179 -9.70 -3.29 -4.22
N VAL A 180 -9.57 -4.52 -4.74
CA VAL A 180 -10.58 -5.10 -5.66
C VAL A 180 -11.94 -5.22 -4.96
N VAL A 181 -11.96 -5.79 -3.75
CA VAL A 181 -13.20 -5.97 -3.00
C VAL A 181 -13.84 -4.60 -2.70
N ALA A 182 -13.07 -3.60 -2.29
CA ALA A 182 -13.57 -2.25 -2.06
C ALA A 182 -14.18 -1.64 -3.34
N GLY A 183 -13.50 -1.75 -4.48
CA GLY A 183 -14.01 -1.24 -5.76
C GLY A 183 -15.31 -1.92 -6.21
N VAL A 184 -15.39 -3.25 -6.05
CA VAL A 184 -16.60 -4.03 -6.36
C VAL A 184 -17.76 -3.64 -5.44
N VAL A 185 -17.52 -3.50 -4.13
CA VAL A 185 -18.54 -3.07 -3.18
C VAL A 185 -19.03 -1.66 -3.51
N SER A 186 -18.13 -0.71 -3.80
CA SER A 186 -18.51 0.64 -4.24
C SER A 186 -19.33 0.64 -5.53
N PHE A 187 -18.98 -0.22 -6.49
CA PHE A 187 -19.72 -0.35 -7.75
C PHE A 187 -21.15 -0.84 -7.51
N TRP A 188 -21.33 -1.88 -6.69
CA TRP A 188 -22.66 -2.39 -6.36
C TRP A 188 -23.48 -1.38 -5.56
N ALA A 189 -22.87 -0.65 -4.63
CA ALA A 189 -23.53 0.42 -3.89
C ALA A 189 -24.05 1.53 -4.82
N SER A 190 -23.31 1.82 -5.89
CA SER A 190 -23.63 2.89 -6.85
C SER A 190 -24.68 2.48 -7.90
N ARG A 191 -25.07 1.20 -7.99
CA ARG A 191 -25.94 0.68 -9.07
C ARG A 191 -27.45 0.91 -8.88
N GLY A 192 -27.89 1.41 -7.73
CA GLY A 192 -29.31 1.59 -7.39
C GLY A 192 -29.73 3.04 -7.15
N GLY A 193 -28.97 4.01 -7.66
CA GLY A 193 -29.27 5.45 -7.57
C GLY A 193 -29.62 6.02 -8.93
#